data_AF-A0A0Q5US90-F1
#
_entry.id   AF-A0A0Q5US90-F1
#
_cell.length_a   1.000
_cell.length_b   1.000
_cell.length_c   1.000
_cell.angle_alpha   90.00
_cell.angle_beta   90.00
_cell.angle_gamma   90.00
#
_symmetry.space_group_name_H-M   'P 1'
#
loop_
_entity.id
_entity.type
_entity.pdbx_description
1 polymer ?
#
loop_
_entity_poly.entity_id
_entity_poly.type
_entity_poly.pdbx_seq_one_letter_code
_entity_poly.pdbx_strand_id
1 'polypeptide(L)'
;MVPIIIGFLVFGEDVQLQSKTYGLTHNEVVYDQSITEREVNNVAQALKNAAFFDDASTRYALVKKIENSYDIYISVEDGATSQYPVIQAFTNLRSDVQKSFPNNKIIISLFVDDIDNVVKKIE
;
A
#
# COMPACT_ATOMS: atom_id res chain seq x y z
N MET A 1 -22.52 5.83 -2.27
CA MET A 1 -21.46 4.95 -1.73
C MET A 1 -21.10 5.54 -0.37
N VAL A 2 -21.39 4.84 0.72
CA VAL A 2 -21.09 5.35 2.07
C VAL A 2 -19.65 4.96 2.38
N PRO A 3 -18.76 5.88 2.77
CA PRO A 3 -17.41 5.51 3.18
C PRO A 3 -17.50 4.64 4.43
N ILE A 4 -16.90 3.45 4.39
CA ILE A 4 -16.70 2.64 5.57
C ILE A 4 -15.49 3.25 6.28
N ILE A 5 -15.72 3.88 7.43
CA ILE A 5 -14.65 4.36 8.31
C ILE A 5 -14.26 3.15 9.17
N ILE A 6 -13.17 2.48 8.82
CA ILE A 6 -12.57 1.44 9.66
C ILE A 6 -11.56 2.14 10.57
N GLY A 7 -11.93 2.37 11.83
CA GLY A 7 -10.98 2.87 12.82
C GLY A 7 -9.94 1.81 13.15
N PHE A 8 -8.69 1.99 12.73
CA PHE A 8 -7.54 1.29 13.31
C PHE A 8 -6.80 2.24 14.23
N LEU A 9 -6.44 1.76 15.42
CA LEU A 9 -5.46 2.41 16.28
C LEU A 9 -4.09 2.23 15.62
N VAL A 10 -3.55 3.30 15.05
CA VAL A 10 -2.17 3.34 14.57
C VAL A 10 -1.49 4.46 15.36
N PHE A 11 -0.64 4.08 16.33
CA PHE A 11 0.15 4.97 17.20
C PHE A 11 -0.59 5.84 18.25
N GLY A 12 -1.66 5.35 18.89
CA GLY A 12 -2.24 6.01 20.08
C GLY A 12 -2.92 7.37 19.84
N GLU A 13 -2.93 7.86 18.59
CA GLU A 13 -3.78 8.94 18.11
C GLU A 13 -4.94 8.36 17.29
N ASP A 14 -6.11 9.00 17.39
CA ASP A 14 -7.32 8.60 16.68
C ASP A 14 -7.19 9.03 15.20
N VAL A 15 -6.49 8.21 14.41
CA VAL A 15 -6.28 8.48 12.98
C VAL A 15 -7.52 8.00 12.22
N GLN A 16 -8.27 8.94 11.65
CA GLN A 16 -9.37 8.60 10.75
C GLN A 16 -8.83 7.98 9.46
N LEU A 17 -9.03 6.68 9.32
CA LEU A 17 -8.76 5.97 8.08
C LEU A 17 -9.99 5.99 7.17
N GLN A 18 -9.70 6.11 5.89
CA GLN A 18 -10.65 5.97 4.80
C GLN A 18 -10.23 4.75 3.98
N SER A 19 -11.20 4.11 3.34
CA SER A 19 -10.90 3.04 2.40
C SER A 19 -11.62 3.22 1.08
N LYS A 20 -11.01 2.71 0.01
CA LYS A 20 -11.58 2.75 -1.34
C LYS A 20 -11.23 1.47 -2.09
N THR A 21 -12.22 0.94 -2.81
CA THR A 21 -12.09 -0.28 -3.58
C THR A 21 -11.94 -0.01 -5.08
N TYR A 22 -11.18 -0.85 -5.76
CA TYR A 22 -10.78 -0.70 -7.15
C TYR A 22 -10.88 -2.03 -7.91
N GLY A 23 -11.38 -1.97 -9.14
CA GLY A 23 -11.50 -3.14 -10.02
C GLY A 23 -12.67 -4.07 -9.66
N LEU A 24 -12.77 -5.20 -10.36
CA LEU A 24 -13.87 -6.16 -10.20
C LEU A 24 -13.70 -7.02 -8.95
N THR A 25 -12.46 -7.27 -8.54
CA THR A 25 -12.10 -8.01 -7.32
C THR A 25 -12.11 -7.16 -6.06
N HIS A 26 -12.51 -5.89 -6.15
CA HIS A 26 -12.57 -4.96 -5.02
C HIS A 26 -11.23 -4.83 -4.26
N ASN A 27 -10.11 -4.75 -4.98
CA ASN A 27 -8.81 -4.42 -4.39
C ASN A 27 -8.94 -3.15 -3.54
N GLU A 28 -8.45 -3.15 -2.31
CA GLU A 28 -8.71 -2.09 -1.36
C GLU A 28 -7.44 -1.30 -1.04
N VAL A 29 -7.57 0.04 -1.07
CA VAL A 29 -6.57 0.94 -0.51
C VAL A 29 -7.15 1.60 0.73
N VAL A 30 -6.48 1.39 1.86
CA VAL A 30 -6.73 2.10 3.12
C VAL A 30 -5.75 3.26 3.23
N TYR A 31 -6.19 4.42 3.68
CA TYR A 31 -5.34 5.60 3.76
C TYR A 31 -5.82 6.56 4.86
N ASP A 32 -4.91 7.36 5.37
CA ASP A 32 -5.21 8.42 6.34
C ASP A 32 -5.32 9.79 5.66
N GLN A 33 -5.57 10.82 6.47
CA GLN A 33 -5.69 12.21 6.03
C GLN A 33 -4.39 12.84 5.46
N SER A 34 -3.24 12.15 5.52
CA SER A 34 -1.98 12.67 4.96
C SER A 34 -1.98 12.71 3.43
N ILE A 35 -2.84 11.89 2.79
CA ILE A 35 -2.91 11.72 1.35
C ILE A 35 -4.31 12.09 0.83
N THR A 36 -4.38 12.80 -0.29
CA THR A 36 -5.66 13.14 -0.91
C THR A 36 -6.26 11.96 -1.67
N GLU A 37 -7.59 11.89 -1.77
CA GLU A 37 -8.26 10.84 -2.56
C GLU A 37 -7.75 10.77 -4.01
N ARG A 38 -7.43 11.91 -4.62
CA ARG A 38 -6.84 11.95 -5.97
C ARG A 38 -5.48 11.25 -6.02
N GLU A 39 -4.63 11.48 -5.03
CA GLU A 39 -3.32 10.80 -4.93
C GLU A 39 -3.50 9.30 -4.67
N VAL A 40 -4.45 8.91 -3.82
CA VAL A 40 -4.80 7.49 -3.60
C VAL A 40 -5.25 6.82 -4.90
N ASN A 41 -6.11 7.48 -5.69
CA ASN A 41 -6.52 6.96 -7.00
C ASN A 41 -5.33 6.77 -7.95
N ASN A 42 -4.35 7.68 -7.91
CA ASN A 42 -3.12 7.54 -8.70
C ASN A 42 -2.27 6.37 -8.22
N VAL A 43 -2.15 6.16 -6.90
CA VAL A 43 -1.41 5.03 -6.32
C VAL A 43 -2.08 3.71 -6.70
N ALA A 44 -3.41 3.61 -6.57
CA ALA A 44 -4.17 2.44 -6.97
C ALA A 44 -4.00 2.13 -8.46
N GLN A 45 -4.02 3.15 -9.32
CA GLN A 45 -3.78 2.98 -10.75
C GLN A 45 -2.34 2.50 -11.04
N ALA A 46 -1.34 3.01 -10.32
CA ALA A 46 0.04 2.57 -10.45
C ALA A 46 0.22 1.11 -9.99
N LEU A 47 -0.42 0.70 -8.89
CA LEU A 47 -0.45 -0.68 -8.41
C LEU A 47 -1.14 -1.62 -9.41
N LYS A 48 -2.21 -1.15 -10.08
CA LYS A 48 -2.86 -1.88 -11.17
C LYS A 48 -1.94 -2.03 -12.39
N ASN A 49 -1.27 -0.96 -12.80
CA ASN A 49 -0.34 -0.99 -13.94
C ASN A 49 0.87 -1.91 -13.67
N ALA A 50 1.28 -2.03 -12.41
CA ALA A 50 2.32 -2.96 -11.96
C ALA A 50 1.80 -4.40 -11.73
N ALA A 51 0.56 -4.71 -12.13
CA ALA A 51 -0.09 -6.01 -11.96
C ALA A 51 -0.19 -6.50 -10.51
N PHE A 52 -0.08 -5.61 -9.51
CA PHE A 52 -0.37 -5.95 -8.13
C PHE A 52 -1.87 -5.94 -7.89
N PHE A 53 -2.57 -4.88 -8.28
CA PHE A 53 -4.03 -4.88 -8.30
C PHE A 53 -4.52 -5.50 -9.60
N ASP A 54 -4.66 -6.82 -9.58
CA ASP A 54 -5.18 -7.63 -10.67
C ASP A 54 -6.66 -8.00 -10.45
N ASP A 55 -7.30 -8.53 -11.49
CA ASP A 55 -8.67 -9.05 -11.44
C ASP A 55 -8.69 -10.55 -11.05
N ALA A 56 -7.57 -11.12 -10.56
CA ALA A 56 -7.47 -12.52 -10.18
C ALA A 56 -7.69 -12.74 -8.68
N SER A 57 -7.27 -11.79 -7.83
CA SER A 57 -7.43 -11.88 -6.37
C SER A 57 -7.59 -10.51 -5.73
N THR A 58 -8.36 -10.44 -4.65
CA THR A 58 -8.48 -9.22 -3.84
C THR A 58 -7.18 -9.00 -3.07
N ARG A 59 -6.58 -7.82 -3.25
CA ARG A 59 -5.40 -7.36 -2.52
C ARG A 59 -5.70 -6.10 -1.74
N TYR A 60 -4.88 -5.90 -0.72
CA TYR A 60 -5.01 -4.81 0.23
C TYR A 60 -3.67 -4.07 0.29
N ALA A 61 -3.73 -2.74 0.33
CA ALA A 61 -2.58 -1.90 0.62
C ALA A 61 -3.01 -0.76 1.54
N LEU A 62 -2.20 -0.46 2.55
CA LEU A 62 -2.35 0.80 3.29
C LEU A 62 -1.35 1.82 2.73
N VAL A 63 -1.80 3.04 2.49
CA VAL A 63 -0.96 4.09 1.91
C VAL A 63 -0.93 5.28 2.85
N LYS A 64 0.29 5.70 3.19
CA LYS A 64 0.55 6.96 3.90
C LYS A 64 1.43 7.86 3.06
N LYS A 65 1.18 9.16 3.13
CA LYS A 65 2.07 10.16 2.56
C LYS A 65 2.88 10.79 3.68
N ILE A 66 4.20 10.65 3.57
CA ILE A 66 5.14 11.26 4.52
C ILE A 66 6.02 12.22 3.72
N GLU A 67 5.79 13.51 3.92
CA GLU A 67 6.42 14.59 3.16
C GLU A 67 6.25 14.38 1.64
N ASN A 68 7.34 14.03 0.96
CA ASN A 68 7.40 13.81 -0.49
C ASN A 68 7.44 12.32 -0.86
N SER A 69 7.10 11.42 0.07
CA SER A 69 7.13 9.97 -0.13
C SER A 69 5.74 9.36 0.04
N TYR A 70 5.45 8.31 -0.73
CA TYR A 70 4.33 7.40 -0.48
C TYR A 70 4.87 6.10 0.11
N ASP A 71 4.45 5.80 1.33
CA ASP A 71 4.74 4.55 2.02
C ASP A 71 3.56 3.61 1.86
N ILE A 72 3.78 2.51 1.15
CA ILE A 72 2.78 1.51 0.77
C ILE A 72 3.02 0.26 1.60
N TYR A 73 2.13 0.02 2.55
CA TYR A 73 2.17 -1.09 3.47
C TYR A 73 1.44 -2.30 2.87
N ILE A 74 2.14 -3.44 2.81
CA ILE A 74 1.61 -4.70 2.28
C ILE A 74 1.87 -5.80 3.31
N SER A 75 0.81 -6.52 3.68
CA SER A 75 0.94 -7.69 4.55
C SER A 75 1.62 -8.82 3.80
N VAL A 76 2.56 -9.49 4.46
CA VAL A 76 3.20 -10.71 3.97
C VAL A 76 3.14 -11.79 5.04
N GLU A 77 3.29 -13.05 4.63
CA GLU A 77 3.42 -14.16 5.57
C GLU A 77 4.75 -14.08 6.33
N ASP A 78 4.77 -14.60 7.56
CA ASP A 78 6.01 -14.71 8.32
C ASP A 78 7.05 -15.54 7.54
N GLY A 79 8.29 -15.07 7.55
CA GLY A 79 9.39 -15.65 6.79
C GLY A 79 9.37 -15.35 5.29
N ALA A 80 8.35 -14.71 4.72
CA ALA A 80 8.30 -14.38 3.29
C ALA A 80 9.48 -13.49 2.86
N THR A 81 9.91 -12.57 3.71
CA THR A 81 11.04 -11.66 3.43
C THR A 81 12.42 -12.33 3.44
N SER A 82 12.51 -13.57 3.94
CA SER A 82 13.74 -14.37 3.86
C SER A 82 13.95 -15.01 2.48
N GLN A 83 12.90 -15.04 1.65
CA GLN A 83 12.93 -15.65 0.33
C GLN A 83 13.31 -14.62 -0.74
N TYR A 84 14.46 -14.84 -1.39
CA TYR A 84 14.94 -13.95 -2.45
C TYR A 84 13.90 -13.68 -3.56
N PRO A 85 13.15 -14.68 -4.08
CA PRO A 85 12.14 -14.42 -5.11
C PRO A 85 11.04 -13.46 -4.68
N VAL A 86 10.62 -13.52 -3.40
CA VAL A 86 9.59 -12.64 -2.84
C VAL A 86 10.11 -11.21 -2.76
N ILE A 87 11.31 -11.01 -2.21
CA ILE A 87 11.94 -9.69 -2.13
C ILE A 87 12.15 -9.09 -3.52
N GLN A 88 12.58 -9.89 -4.50
CA GLN A 88 12.74 -9.43 -5.86
C GLN A 88 11.39 -9.00 -6.48
N ALA A 89 10.31 -9.75 -6.24
CA ALA A 89 8.98 -9.39 -6.74
C ALA A 89 8.53 -8.02 -6.21
N PHE A 90 8.69 -7.76 -4.91
CA PHE A 90 8.35 -6.46 -4.33
C PHE A 90 9.31 -5.34 -4.74
N THR A 91 10.57 -5.65 -5.03
CA THR A 91 11.54 -4.69 -5.59
C THR A 91 11.13 -4.26 -7.01
N ASN A 92 10.66 -5.21 -7.82
CA ASN A 92 10.12 -4.92 -9.15
C ASN A 92 8.83 -4.11 -9.05
N LEU A 93 7.90 -4.51 -8.17
CA LEU A 93 6.66 -3.77 -7.91
C LEU A 93 6.95 -2.32 -7.53
N ARG A 94 7.86 -2.09 -6.58
CA ARG A 94 8.27 -0.75 -6.15
C ARG A 94 8.79 0.07 -7.34
N SER A 95 9.66 -0.55 -8.15
CA SER A 95 10.25 0.10 -9.33
C SER A 95 9.19 0.45 -10.39
N ASP A 96 8.19 -0.41 -10.59
CA ASP A 96 7.10 -0.16 -11.53
C ASP A 96 6.15 0.94 -11.06
N VAL A 97 5.82 0.97 -9.77
CA VAL A 97 5.03 2.05 -9.17
C VAL A 97 5.80 3.37 -9.25
N GLN A 98 7.11 3.37 -8.97
CA GLN A 98 7.97 4.56 -9.02
C GLN A 98 7.94 5.28 -10.39
N LYS A 99 7.75 4.55 -11.50
CA LYS A 99 7.63 5.13 -12.85
C LYS A 99 6.44 6.11 -12.97
N SER A 100 5.39 5.92 -12.17
CA SER A 100 4.21 6.80 -12.16
C SER A 100 4.38 8.04 -11.28
N PHE A 101 5.45 8.10 -10.47
CA PHE A 101 5.67 9.13 -9.47
C PHE A 101 7.11 9.67 -9.53
N PRO A 102 7.52 10.36 -10.62
CA PRO A 102 8.91 10.80 -10.79
C PRO A 102 9.38 11.79 -9.71
N ASN A 103 8.44 12.48 -9.07
CA ASN A 103 8.71 13.50 -8.06
C ASN A 103 8.43 13.04 -6.63
N ASN A 104 7.92 11.81 -6.41
CA ASN A 104 7.65 11.28 -5.07
C ASN A 104 8.39 9.97 -4.88
N LYS A 105 9.03 9.78 -3.72
CA LYS A 105 9.69 8.51 -3.42
C LYS A 105 8.63 7.45 -3.10
N ILE A 106 8.73 6.29 -3.72
CA ILE A 106 7.91 5.12 -3.35
C ILE A 106 8.68 4.24 -2.39
N ILE A 107 8.05 3.90 -1.27
CA ILE A 107 8.53 2.94 -0.29
C ILE A 107 7.50 1.83 -0.19
N ILE A 108 7.94 0.57 -0.30
CA ILE A 108 7.10 -0.58 0.03
C ILE A 108 7.53 -1.11 1.39
N SER A 109 6.62 -1.04 2.36
CA SER A 109 6.79 -1.54 3.72
C SER A 109 6.05 -2.87 3.87
N LEU A 110 6.81 -3.97 4.01
CA LEU A 110 6.26 -5.30 4.22
C LEU A 110 6.13 -5.55 5.72
N PHE A 111 4.94 -5.92 6.17
CA PHE A 111 4.64 -6.19 7.59
C PHE A 111 3.99 -7.57 7.78
N VAL A 112 4.09 -8.10 8.99
CA VAL A 112 3.54 -9.41 9.39
C VAL A 112 2.65 -9.22 10.61
N ASP A 113 1.43 -9.76 10.57
CA ASP A 113 0.38 -9.71 11.59
C ASP A 113 -0.15 -8.31 11.94
N ASP A 114 0.75 -7.39 12.31
CA ASP A 114 0.45 -6.02 12.71
C ASP A 114 1.25 -5.03 11.83
N ILE A 115 0.63 -3.90 11.50
CA ILE A 115 1.26 -2.86 10.68
C ILE A 115 2.48 -2.22 11.35
N ASP A 116 2.56 -2.27 12.68
CA ASP A 116 3.72 -1.80 13.45
C ASP A 116 4.90 -2.78 13.35
N ASN A 117 4.65 -4.03 12.94
CA ASN A 117 5.67 -5.06 12.75
C ASN A 117 6.18 -5.09 11.29
N VAL A 118 6.80 -3.99 10.86
CA VAL A 118 7.42 -3.89 9.53
C VAL A 118 8.72 -4.70 9.50
N VAL A 119 8.69 -5.83 8.80
CA VAL A 119 9.81 -6.77 8.67
C VAL A 119 10.78 -6.38 7.54
N LYS A 120 10.35 -5.57 6.56
CA LYS A 120 11.21 -5.08 5.48
C LYS A 120 10.70 -3.79 4.87
N LYS A 121 11.61 -2.85 4.59
CA LYS A 121 11.36 -1.68 3.73
C LYS A 121 12.14 -1.80 2.43
N ILE A 122 11.49 -1.47 1.32
CA ILE A 122 12.06 -1.47 -0.03
C ILE A 122 11.96 -0.04 -0.57
N GLU A 123 13.11 0.56 -0.86
CA GLU A 123 13.29 1.99 -1.17
C GLU A 123 14.04 2.25 -2.48
#